data_AF-A0A0X3S1K1-F1
#
_entry.id   AF-A0A0X3S1K1-F1
#
_cell.length_a   1.000
_cell.length_b   1.000
_cell.length_c   1.000
_cell.angle_alpha   90.00
_cell.angle_beta   90.00
_cell.angle_gamma   90.00
#
_symmetry.space_group_name_H-M   'P 1'
#
loop_
_entity.id
_entity.type
_entity.pdbx_description
1 polymer ?
#
loop_
_entity_poly.entity_id
_entity_poly.type
_entity_poly.pdbx_seq_one_letter_code
_entity_poly.pdbx_strand_id
1 'polypeptide(L)'
;MILPVEKELRAVLARFAHARIEHDVRPTGRTSRDLEDATYTLCVMTGTRPAEQALLAAETLLHQLGADREGPTREDATLAA
;
A
#
# COMPACT_ATOMS: atom_id res chain seq x y z
N MET A 1 -9.61 -5.75 11.49
CA MET A 1 -9.01 -5.76 10.14
C MET A 1 -7.89 -6.78 10.15
N ILE A 2 -7.85 -7.68 9.17
CA ILE A 2 -6.69 -8.56 8.95
C ILE A 2 -5.61 -7.68 8.31
N LEU A 3 -4.40 -7.67 8.88
CA LEU A 3 -3.28 -6.91 8.31
C LEU A 3 -2.93 -7.48 6.93
N PRO A 4 -2.88 -6.66 5.86
CA PRO A 4 -2.51 -7.15 4.54
C PRO A 4 -1.05 -7.58 4.53
N VAL A 5 -0.72 -8.61 3.74
CA VAL A 5 0.69 -8.92 3.48
C VAL A 5 1.29 -7.81 2.61
N GLU A 6 2.55 -7.48 2.88
CA GLU A 6 3.26 -6.38 2.23
C GLU A 6 3.19 -6.42 0.69
N LYS A 7 3.30 -7.62 0.10
CA LYS A 7 3.19 -7.83 -1.35
C LYS A 7 1.83 -7.43 -1.91
N GLU A 8 0.75 -7.75 -1.21
CA GLU A 8 -0.61 -7.40 -1.64
C GLU A 8 -0.84 -5.90 -1.56
N LEU A 9 -0.37 -5.26 -0.48
CA LEU A 9 -0.47 -3.81 -0.32
C LEU A 9 0.28 -3.06 -1.43
N ARG A 10 1.50 -3.51 -1.79
CA ARG A 10 2.24 -2.94 -2.92
C ARG A 10 1.53 -3.16 -4.26
N ALA A 11 0.91 -4.32 -4.47
CA ALA A 11 0.16 -4.61 -5.69
C ALA A 11 -1.08 -3.71 -5.84
N VAL A 12 -1.81 -3.46 -4.74
CA VAL A 12 -2.96 -2.54 -4.74
C VAL A 12 -2.50 -1.10 -5.01
N LEU A 13 -1.42 -0.64 -4.40
CA LEU A 13 -0.85 0.70 -4.67
C LEU A 13 -0.45 0.87 -6.13
N ALA A 14 0.20 -0.13 -6.72
CA ALA A 14 0.58 -0.08 -8.15
C ALA A 14 -0.64 0.01 -9.06
N ARG A 15 -1.71 -0.75 -8.77
CA ARG A 15 -2.97 -0.70 -9.53
C ARG A 15 -3.67 0.65 -9.38
N PHE A 16 -3.73 1.20 -8.18
CA PHE A 16 -4.29 2.53 -7.93
C PHE A 16 -3.51 3.61 -8.70
N ALA A 17 -2.18 3.59 -8.64
CA ALA A 17 -1.35 4.54 -9.36
C ALA A 17 -1.56 4.47 -10.88
N HIS A 18 -1.62 3.25 -11.43
CA HIS A 18 -1.91 3.05 -12.86
C HIS A 18 -3.29 3.56 -13.24
N ALA A 19 -4.35 3.19 -12.50
CA ALA A 19 -5.72 3.64 -12.78
C ALA A 19 -5.86 5.16 -12.72
N ARG A 20 -5.17 5.82 -11.76
CA ARG A 20 -5.16 7.28 -11.66
C ARG A 20 -4.49 7.93 -12.88
N ILE A 21 -3.33 7.42 -13.30
CA ILE A 21 -2.64 7.91 -14.51
C ILE A 21 -3.54 7.76 -15.75
N GLU A 22 -4.18 6.60 -15.94
CA GLU A 22 -5.07 6.38 -17.08
C GLU A 22 -6.30 7.30 -17.06
N HIS A 23 -6.88 7.53 -15.88
CA HIS A 23 -8.00 8.46 -15.72
C HIS A 23 -7.59 9.91 -15.99
N ASP A 24 -6.44 10.34 -15.47
CA ASP A 24 -5.91 11.69 -15.65
C ASP A 24 -5.56 11.96 -17.12
N VAL A 25 -5.01 10.97 -17.84
CA VAL A 25 -4.69 11.07 -19.27
C VAL A 25 -5.95 11.04 -20.13
N ARG A 26 -6.92 10.19 -19.79
CA ARG A 26 -8.15 10.00 -20.57
C ARG A 26 -9.36 9.77 -19.66
N PRO A 27 -10.02 10.84 -19.19
CA PRO A 27 -11.18 10.70 -18.33
C PRO A 27 -12.37 10.16 -19.13
N THR A 28 -12.74 8.91 -18.84
CA THR A 28 -13.89 8.21 -19.42
C THR A 28 -14.66 7.51 -18.31
N GLY A 29 -15.89 7.09 -18.59
CA GLY A 29 -16.65 6.29 -17.62
C GLY A 29 -15.94 4.97 -17.23
N ARG A 30 -15.12 4.40 -18.12
CA ARG A 30 -14.34 3.18 -17.80
C ARG A 30 -13.19 3.51 -16.86
N THR A 31 -12.35 4.50 -17.19
CA THR A 31 -11.21 4.87 -16.35
C THR A 31 -11.65 5.44 -14.99
N SER A 32 -12.82 6.09 -14.91
CA SER A 32 -13.43 6.49 -13.63
C SER A 32 -13.74 5.29 -12.75
N ARG A 33 -14.41 4.27 -13.30
CA ARG A 33 -14.73 3.03 -12.56
C ARG A 33 -13.48 2.28 -12.14
N ASP A 34 -12.51 2.15 -13.03
CA ASP A 34 -11.24 1.47 -12.72
C ASP A 34 -10.50 2.18 -11.57
N LEU A 35 -10.52 3.52 -11.53
CA LEU A 35 -9.97 4.31 -10.42
C LEU A 35 -10.79 4.18 -9.14
N GLU A 36 -12.12 4.22 -9.22
CA GLU A 36 -13.02 4.03 -8.08
C GLU A 36 -12.83 2.65 -7.44
N ASP A 37 -12.73 1.58 -8.24
CA ASP A 37 -12.52 0.21 -7.76
C ASP A 37 -11.16 0.05 -7.06
N ALA A 38 -10.10 0.61 -7.65
CA ALA A 38 -8.77 0.60 -7.04
C ALA A 38 -8.75 1.42 -5.74
N THR A 39 -9.44 2.56 -5.71
CA THR A 39 -9.60 3.40 -4.50
C THR A 39 -10.36 2.66 -3.41
N TYR A 40 -11.47 2.02 -3.75
CA TYR A 40 -12.28 1.24 -2.82
C TYR A 40 -11.47 0.09 -2.21
N THR A 41 -10.74 -0.66 -3.05
CA THR A 41 -9.88 -1.74 -2.59
C THR A 41 -8.80 -1.24 -1.63
N LEU A 42 -8.15 -0.11 -1.95
CA LEU A 42 -7.16 0.50 -1.08
C LEU A 42 -7.77 0.89 0.27
N CYS A 43 -8.90 1.59 0.27
CA CYS A 43 -9.60 2.01 1.48
C CYS A 43 -10.04 0.83 2.37
N VAL A 44 -10.55 -0.24 1.76
CA VAL A 44 -10.92 -1.48 2.48
C VAL A 44 -9.68 -2.15 3.08
N MET A 45 -8.56 -2.15 2.35
CA MET A 45 -7.31 -2.76 2.80
C MET A 45 -6.64 -1.99 3.93
N THR A 46 -6.80 -0.67 3.98
CA THR A 46 -6.20 0.22 4.99
C THR A 46 -7.14 0.62 6.11
N GLY A 47 -8.44 0.38 5.96
CA GLY A 47 -9.45 0.64 6.99
C GLY A 47 -9.86 2.11 7.06
N THR A 48 -9.66 2.82 5.96
CA THR A 48 -9.89 4.27 5.84
C THR A 48 -11.04 4.54 4.87
N ARG A 49 -11.46 5.80 4.75
CA ARG A 49 -12.51 6.21 3.80
C ARG A 49 -12.01 7.07 2.64
N PRO A 50 -11.36 8.23 2.88
CA PRO A 50 -10.84 9.01 1.75
C PRO A 50 -9.53 8.40 1.24
N ALA A 51 -9.32 8.50 -0.07
CA ALA A 51 -8.13 7.97 -0.75
C ALA A 51 -6.82 8.51 -0.15
N GLU A 52 -6.80 9.79 0.24
CA GLU A 52 -5.64 10.42 0.86
C GLU A 52 -5.25 9.75 2.19
N GLN A 53 -6.23 9.49 3.07
CA GLN A 53 -5.97 8.75 4.31
C GLN A 53 -5.54 7.31 4.03
N ALA A 54 -6.10 6.70 2.97
CA ALA A 54 -5.73 5.36 2.56
C ALA A 54 -4.26 5.28 2.12
N LEU A 55 -3.78 6.27 1.37
CA LEU A 55 -2.37 6.36 0.96
C LEU A 55 -1.43 6.52 2.17
N LEU A 56 -1.75 7.42 3.10
CA LEU A 56 -0.95 7.63 4.32
C LEU A 56 -0.92 6.38 5.22
N ALA A 57 -2.07 5.71 5.36
CA ALA A 57 -2.17 4.46 6.10
C ALA A 57 -1.38 3.34 5.42
N ALA A 58 -1.44 3.23 4.09
CA ALA A 58 -0.67 2.25 3.32
C ALA A 58 0.84 2.46 3.47
N GLU A 59 1.31 3.71 3.44
CA GLU A 59 2.72 4.05 3.69
C GLU A 59 3.17 3.63 5.10
N THR A 60 2.35 3.94 6.11
CA THR A 60 2.61 3.56 7.50
C THR A 60 2.68 2.03 7.66
N LEU A 61 1.76 1.30 7.03
CA LEU A 61 1.75 -0.17 7.03
C LEU A 61 3.00 -0.75 6.34
N LEU A 62 3.42 -0.19 5.20
CA LEU A 62 4.63 -0.63 4.52
C LEU A 62 5.89 -0.39 5.36
N HIS A 63 5.97 0.73 6.07
CA HIS A 63 7.07 1.01 6.97
C HIS A 63 7.13 0.00 8.13
N GLN A 64 5.98 -0.33 8.73
CA GLN A 64 5.88 -1.34 9.80
C GLN A 64 6.25 -2.74 9.30
N LEU A 65 5.74 -3.15 8.14
CA LEU A 65 6.03 -4.45 7.53
C LEU A 65 7.50 -4.59 7.09
N GLY A 66 8.13 -3.48 6.70
CA GLY A 66 9.56 -3.42 6.39
C GLY A 66 10.43 -3.51 7.65
N ALA A 67 10.09 -2.76 8.70
CA ALA A 67 10.79 -2.79 9.99
C ALA A 67 10.76 -4.18 10.65
N ASP A 68 9.65 -4.91 10.51
CA ASP A 68 9.52 -6.29 11.01
C ASP A 68 10.52 -7.25 10.31
N ARG A 69 10.85 -7.01 9.03
CA ARG A 69 11.88 -7.77 8.31
C ARG A 69 13.32 -7.40 8.70
N GLU A 70 13.53 -6.18 9.17
CA GLU A 70 14.85 -5.67 9.58
C GLU A 70 15.14 -5.88 11.09
N GLY A 71 14.21 -6.52 11.81
CA GLY A 71 14.40 -6.99 13.20
C GLY A 71 15.66 -7.86 13.38
N PRO A 72 16.21 -7.91 14.61
CA PRO A 72 17.62 -7.70 14.91
C PRO A 72 18.54 -8.71 14.21
N THR A 73 19.01 -8.38 13.01
CA THR A 73 20.13 -9.10 12.37
C THR A 73 21.48 -8.52 12.84
N ARG A 74 21.57 -7.97 14.06
CA ARG A 74 22.82 -7.35 14.54
C ARG A 74 22.96 -7.28 16.07
N GLU A 75 22.81 -8.38 16.79
CA GLU A 75 23.31 -8.47 18.18
C GLU A 75 24.18 -9.70 18.48
N ASP A 76 24.30 -10.69 17.59
CA ASP A 76 25.14 -11.89 17.86
C ASP A 76 26.58 -11.85 17.30
N ALA A 77 26.99 -10.80 16.59
CA ALA A 77 28.31 -10.77 15.93
C ALA A 77 29.43 -10.04 16.71
N THR A 78 29.19 -9.57 17.94
CA THR A 78 30.20 -8.80 18.70
C THR A 78 30.41 -9.28 20.14
N LEU A 79 30.23 -10.59 20.38
CA LEU A 79 30.59 -11.26 21.64
C LEU A 79 31.45 -12.51 21.39
N ALA A 80 32.41 -12.44 20.46
CA ALA A 80 33.51 -13.40 20.35
C ALA A 80 34.63 -12.86 19.45
N ALA A 81 35.59 -12.13 20.02
CA ALA A 81 37.03 -12.13 19.66
C ALA A 81 37.77 -11.03 20.43
#